data_AF-A0A2E8CEK5-F1
#
_entry.id   AF-A0A2E8CEK5-F1
#
_cell.length_a   1.000
_cell.length_b   1.000
_cell.length_c   1.000
_cell.angle_alpha   90.00
_cell.angle_beta   90.00
_cell.angle_gamma   90.00
#
_symmetry.space_group_name_H-M   'P 1'
#
loop_
_entity.id
_entity.type
_entity.pdbx_description
1 polymer ?
#
loop_
_entity_poly.entity_id
_entity_poly.type
_entity_poly.pdbx_seq_one_letter_code
_entity_poly.pdbx_strand_id
1 'polypeptide(L)'
;MRANRRIETDLSYSRTSRSPKLIEQIGLFDTTTFAFLLLVFFASASGISVIRATHDYRHLFISLQEAREHSNQLGVIWGQLLIEQSTFGVDGRIEQKAVELLEMRVPAVEEIVMAKF
;
A
#
# COMPACT_ATOMS: atom_id res chain seq x y z
N MET A 1 -34.25 92.55 10.45
CA MET A 1 -32.86 92.05 10.56
C MET A 1 -32.89 90.53 10.69
N ARG A 2 -32.57 89.82 9.61
CA ARG A 2 -32.64 88.36 9.46
C ARG A 2 -31.22 87.78 9.56
N ALA A 3 -30.74 87.51 10.77
CA ALA A 3 -29.36 87.05 10.99
C ALA A 3 -29.30 85.80 11.88
N ASN A 4 -30.25 84.87 11.74
CA ASN A 4 -30.24 83.60 12.47
C ASN A 4 -30.66 82.39 11.62
N ARG A 5 -30.42 82.44 10.30
CA ARG A 5 -30.76 81.35 9.36
C ARG A 5 -29.54 80.67 8.73
N ARG A 6 -28.33 80.98 9.21
CA ARG A 6 -27.07 80.52 8.62
C ARG A 6 -26.39 79.38 9.39
N ILE A 7 -26.88 79.04 10.59
CA ILE A 7 -26.34 77.94 11.40
C ILE A 7 -27.06 76.61 11.08
N GLU A 8 -28.29 76.65 10.53
CA GLU A 8 -29.02 75.46 10.09
C GLU A 8 -28.46 74.81 8.83
N THR A 9 -27.66 75.54 8.03
CA THR A 9 -27.09 75.00 6.80
C THR A 9 -25.84 74.15 7.03
N ASP A 10 -25.13 74.32 8.15
CA ASP A 10 -23.91 73.55 8.47
C ASP A 10 -24.15 72.38 9.44
N LEU A 11 -25.36 72.24 10.00
CA LEU A 11 -25.75 71.09 10.83
C LEU A 11 -26.51 70.00 10.05
N SER A 12 -26.57 70.12 8.72
CA SER A 12 -27.11 69.08 7.85
C SER A 12 -26.05 68.02 7.59
N TYR A 13 -25.97 67.11 8.55
CA TYR A 13 -25.86 65.67 8.27
C TYR A 13 -24.49 65.17 7.81
N SER A 14 -23.49 65.37 8.66
CA SER A 14 -22.54 64.28 8.90
C SER A 14 -23.29 63.08 9.50
N ARG A 15 -22.86 61.87 9.14
CA ARG A 15 -23.50 60.55 9.34
C ARG A 15 -24.65 60.35 8.36
N THR A 16 -24.56 59.49 7.36
CA THR A 16 -24.22 58.09 7.52
C THR A 16 -23.69 57.60 6.19
N SER A 17 -22.37 57.37 6.13
CA SER A 17 -21.80 56.39 5.22
C SER A 17 -22.65 55.14 5.34
N ARG A 18 -23.41 54.85 4.28
CA ARG A 18 -24.12 53.58 4.12
C ARG A 18 -23.03 52.56 3.92
N SER A 19 -22.49 52.06 5.03
CA SER A 19 -21.64 50.89 5.04
C SER A 19 -22.39 49.82 4.24
N PRO A 20 -21.80 49.25 3.17
CA PRO A 20 -22.29 47.97 2.71
C PRO A 20 -22.27 47.08 3.95
N LYS A 21 -23.39 46.44 4.25
CA LYS A 21 -23.54 45.57 5.40
C LYS A 21 -22.47 44.47 5.27
N LEU A 22 -21.32 44.71 5.90
CA LEU A 22 -20.16 43.82 5.87
C LEU A 22 -20.51 42.46 6.49
N ILE A 23 -21.63 42.39 7.22
CA ILE A 23 -22.15 41.19 7.88
C ILE A 23 -23.28 40.53 7.05
N GLU A 24 -23.98 41.26 6.17
CA GLU A 24 -25.02 40.68 5.28
C GLU A 24 -24.41 40.11 4.00
N GLN A 25 -23.32 40.69 3.48
CA GLN A 25 -22.58 40.16 2.32
C GLN A 25 -21.85 38.84 2.59
N ILE A 26 -21.67 38.47 3.85
CA ILE A 26 -21.03 37.20 4.20
C ILE A 26 -21.92 36.03 3.77
N GLY A 27 -23.22 36.25 3.51
CA GLY A 27 -24.11 35.26 2.90
C GLY A 27 -24.13 33.92 3.64
N LEU A 28 -23.77 33.94 4.93
CA LEU A 28 -23.52 32.72 5.71
C LEU A 28 -24.82 31.97 5.99
N PHE A 29 -25.96 32.66 5.85
CA PHE A 29 -27.31 32.14 6.08
C PHE A 29 -28.01 31.65 4.80
N ASP A 30 -27.41 31.84 3.62
CA ASP A 30 -27.97 31.31 2.38
C ASP A 30 -27.67 29.81 2.26
N THR A 31 -28.70 29.00 2.03
CA THR A 31 -28.60 27.54 1.89
C THR A 31 -27.59 27.13 0.81
N THR A 32 -27.42 27.95 -0.23
CA THR A 32 -26.47 27.74 -1.31
C THR A 32 -25.01 27.87 -0.86
N THR A 33 -24.68 28.89 -0.06
CA THR A 33 -23.34 29.08 0.51
C THR A 33 -22.98 27.91 1.42
N PHE A 34 -23.93 27.47 2.26
CA PHE A 34 -23.73 26.31 3.13
C PHE A 34 -23.51 25.02 2.33
N ALA A 35 -24.29 24.79 1.26
CA ALA A 35 -24.11 23.65 0.38
C ALA A 35 -22.74 23.66 -0.33
N PHE A 36 -22.27 24.82 -0.77
CA PHE A 36 -20.96 24.97 -1.38
C PHE A 36 -19.82 24.66 -0.40
N LEU A 37 -19.88 25.19 0.83
CA LEU A 37 -18.89 24.89 1.88
C LEU A 37 -18.86 23.41 2.24
N LEU A 38 -20.03 22.77 2.30
CA LEU A 38 -20.16 21.34 2.56
C LEU A 38 -19.51 20.54 1.43
N LEU A 39 -19.74 20.90 0.16
CA LEU A 39 -19.08 20.26 -0.97
C LEU A 39 -17.56 20.38 -0.91
N VAL A 40 -17.04 21.59 -0.63
CA VAL A 40 -15.60 21.82 -0.47
C VAL A 40 -15.04 20.96 0.67
N PHE A 41 -15.74 20.90 1.80
CA PHE A 41 -15.34 20.07 2.93
C PHE A 41 -15.25 18.58 2.56
N PHE A 42 -16.28 18.03 1.88
CA PHE A 42 -16.26 16.64 1.44
C PHE A 42 -15.17 16.37 0.40
N ALA A 43 -14.94 17.30 -0.53
CA ALA A 43 -13.88 17.19 -1.52
C ALA A 43 -12.48 17.15 -0.86
N SER A 44 -12.22 18.05 0.10
CA SER A 44 -10.99 18.05 0.87
C SER A 44 -10.84 16.79 1.73
N ALA A 45 -11.91 16.36 2.40
CA ALA A 45 -11.92 15.14 3.21
C ALA A 45 -11.63 13.88 2.37
N SER A 46 -12.18 13.81 1.15
CA SER A 46 -11.90 12.74 0.19
C SER A 46 -10.41 12.67 -0.16
N GLY A 47 -9.79 13.81 -0.45
CA GLY A 47 -8.34 13.88 -0.71
C GLY A 47 -7.50 13.35 0.45
N ILE A 48 -7.82 13.76 1.69
CA ILE A 48 -7.13 13.28 2.90
C ILE A 48 -7.36 11.78 3.11
N SER A 49 -8.55 11.27 2.83
CA SER A 49 -8.89 9.84 2.94
C SER A 49 -8.06 8.98 2.00
N VAL A 50 -7.83 9.43 0.76
CA VAL A 50 -7.01 8.71 -0.23
C VAL A 50 -5.54 8.64 0.22
N ILE A 51 -5.01 9.72 0.80
CA ILE A 51 -3.65 9.76 1.33
C ILE A 51 -3.51 8.75 2.47
N ARG A 52 -4.48 8.71 3.40
CA ARG A 52 -4.50 7.73 4.49
C ARG A 52 -4.54 6.30 3.98
N ALA A 53 -5.43 6.01 3.04
CA ALA A 53 -5.53 4.67 2.44
C ALA A 53 -4.20 4.24 1.78
N THR A 54 -3.49 5.17 1.14
CA THR A 54 -2.19 4.89 0.53
C THR A 54 -1.09 4.61 1.57
N HIS A 55 -1.12 5.32 2.71
CA HIS A 55 -0.17 5.11 3.80
C HIS A 55 -0.35 3.72 4.44
N ASP A 56 -1.59 3.35 4.75
CA ASP A 56 -1.91 2.05 5.33
C ASP A 56 -1.60 0.91 4.35
N TYR A 57 -1.89 1.12 3.05
CA TYR A 57 -1.56 0.17 2.00
C TYR A 57 -0.07 -0.13 1.94
N ARG A 58 0.81 0.88 2.06
CA ARG A 58 2.27 0.67 2.03
C ARG A 58 2.75 -0.23 3.16
N HIS A 59 2.25 -0.04 4.38
CA HIS A 59 2.65 -0.86 5.52
C HIS A 59 2.21 -2.32 5.37
N LEU A 60 0.95 -2.54 4.97
CA LEU A 60 0.43 -3.88 4.77
C LEU A 60 1.09 -4.59 3.58
N PHE A 61 1.46 -3.84 2.55
CA PHE A 61 2.14 -4.37 1.38
C PHE A 61 3.56 -4.83 1.71
N ILE A 62 4.30 -4.09 2.53
CA ILE A 62 5.67 -4.45 2.94
C ILE A 62 5.67 -5.77 3.71
N SER A 63 4.77 -5.95 4.69
CA SER A 63 4.70 -7.18 5.48
C SER A 63 4.30 -8.39 4.63
N LEU A 64 3.37 -8.20 3.69
CA LEU A 64 3.02 -9.24 2.72
C LEU A 64 4.20 -9.60 1.82
N GLN A 65 4.97 -8.60 1.38
CA GLN A 65 6.12 -8.81 0.51
C GLN A 65 7.27 -9.53 1.22
N GLU A 66 7.50 -9.24 2.50
CA GLU A 66 8.47 -9.95 3.34
C GLU A 66 8.09 -11.43 3.50
N ALA A 67 6.86 -11.73 3.91
CA ALA A 67 6.39 -13.11 4.03
C ALA A 67 6.50 -13.89 2.70
N ARG A 68 6.21 -13.22 1.57
CA ARG A 68 6.34 -13.81 0.24
C ARG A 68 7.79 -14.08 -0.14
N GLU A 69 8.69 -13.18 0.21
CA GLU A 69 10.12 -13.34 -0.03
C GLU A 69 10.68 -14.54 0.74
N HIS A 70 10.32 -14.70 2.01
CA HIS A 70 10.69 -15.89 2.78
C HIS A 70 10.20 -17.18 2.12
N SER A 71 8.93 -17.23 1.69
CA SER A 71 8.38 -18.39 0.99
C SER A 71 9.12 -18.69 -0.32
N ASN A 72 9.50 -17.67 -1.08
CA ASN A 72 10.29 -17.83 -2.31
C ASN A 72 11.66 -18.42 -2.02
N GLN A 73 12.38 -17.89 -1.01
CA GLN A 73 13.69 -18.38 -0.61
C GLN A 73 13.65 -19.86 -0.20
N LEU A 74 12.65 -20.24 0.60
CA LEU A 74 12.43 -21.64 0.96
C LEU A 74 12.16 -22.51 -0.27
N GLY A 75 11.39 -22.02 -1.24
CA GLY A 75 11.12 -22.72 -2.50
C GLY A 75 12.38 -22.95 -3.34
N VAL A 76 13.28 -21.97 -3.41
CA VAL A 76 14.57 -22.10 -4.09
C VAL A 76 15.43 -23.17 -3.43
N ILE A 77 15.57 -23.12 -2.09
CA ILE A 77 16.35 -24.10 -1.33
C ILE A 77 15.77 -25.50 -1.50
N TRP A 78 14.44 -25.64 -1.45
CA TRP A 78 13.78 -26.92 -1.71
C TRP A 78 14.06 -27.45 -3.10
N GLY A 79 14.01 -26.59 -4.13
CA GLY A 79 14.35 -26.95 -5.50
C GLY A 79 15.79 -27.44 -5.62
N GLN A 80 16.73 -26.73 -5.01
CA GLN A 80 18.13 -27.15 -4.95
C GLN A 80 18.29 -28.51 -4.24
N LEU A 81 17.67 -28.67 -3.08
CA LEU A 81 17.73 -29.90 -2.30
C LEU A 81 17.14 -31.08 -3.09
N LEU A 82 16.08 -30.88 -3.85
CA LEU A 82 15.48 -31.92 -4.69
C LEU A 82 16.43 -32.35 -5.81
N ILE A 83 17.16 -31.41 -6.41
CA ILE A 83 18.18 -31.71 -7.42
C ILE A 83 19.35 -32.49 -6.78
N GLU A 84 19.82 -32.04 -5.61
CA GLU A 84 20.85 -32.75 -4.84
C GLU A 84 20.38 -34.18 -4.51
N GLN A 85 19.15 -34.35 -4.02
CA GLN A 85 18.56 -35.65 -3.72
C GLN A 85 18.42 -36.52 -4.97
N SER A 86 18.01 -35.97 -6.10
CA SER A 86 17.92 -36.71 -7.36
C SER A 86 19.30 -37.17 -7.86
N THR A 87 20.37 -36.43 -7.51
CA THR A 87 21.74 -36.75 -7.91
C THR A 87 22.38 -37.75 -6.94
N PHE A 88 22.15 -37.63 -5.63
CA PHE A 88 22.63 -38.57 -4.62
C PHE A 88 21.83 -39.89 -4.57
N GLY A 89 20.57 -39.86 -5.03
CA GLY A 89 19.70 -41.03 -5.09
C GLY A 89 19.97 -41.96 -6.27
N VAL A 90 20.80 -41.55 -7.25
CA VAL A 90 20.91 -42.30 -8.50
C VAL A 90 21.89 -43.47 -8.50
N ASP A 91 23.13 -43.48 -7.96
CA ASP A 91 23.84 -44.79 -7.79
C ASP A 91 25.27 -44.75 -7.20
N GLY A 92 26.07 -43.72 -7.45
CA GLY A 92 27.54 -43.89 -7.33
C GLY A 92 28.10 -44.18 -5.93
N ARG A 93 27.44 -43.74 -4.85
CA ARG A 93 27.98 -43.87 -3.49
C ARG A 93 27.65 -45.20 -2.81
N ILE A 94 26.53 -45.83 -3.17
CA ILE A 94 26.19 -47.17 -2.71
C ILE A 94 27.02 -48.19 -3.51
N GLU A 95 27.16 -47.98 -4.81
CA GLU A 95 28.00 -48.80 -5.68
C GLU A 95 29.47 -48.76 -5.24
N GLN A 96 30.06 -47.57 -5.02
CA GLN A 96 31.44 -47.48 -4.49
C GLN A 96 31.60 -48.19 -3.15
N LYS A 97 30.66 -48.03 -2.22
CA LYS A 97 30.72 -48.72 -0.93
C LYS A 97 30.56 -50.23 -1.07
N ALA A 98 29.74 -50.71 -2.01
CA ALA A 98 29.59 -52.13 -2.28
C ALA A 98 30.86 -52.72 -2.91
N VAL A 99 31.52 -51.98 -3.79
CA VAL A 99 32.80 -52.39 -4.39
C VAL A 99 33.93 -52.36 -3.36
N GLU A 100 34.07 -51.30 -2.56
CA GLU A 100 35.17 -51.14 -1.60
C GLU A 100 35.00 -51.96 -0.31
N LEU A 101 33.81 -52.02 0.27
CA LEU A 101 33.59 -52.67 1.58
C LEU A 101 33.14 -54.12 1.45
N LEU A 102 32.45 -54.47 0.37
CA LEU A 102 31.88 -55.80 0.16
C LEU A 102 32.56 -56.55 -0.99
N GLU A 103 33.61 -55.97 -1.59
CA GLU A 103 34.33 -56.52 -2.76
C GLU A 103 33.39 -56.95 -3.89
N MET A 104 32.22 -56.31 -4.00
CA MET A 104 31.22 -56.68 -5.00
C MET A 104 31.70 -56.27 -6.38
N ARG A 105 31.58 -57.20 -7.34
CA ARG A 105 31.82 -56.96 -8.77
C ARG A 105 30.53 -57.15 -9.54
N VAL A 106 30.35 -56.41 -10.64
CA VAL A 106 29.24 -56.65 -11.56
C VAL A 106 29.45 -58.03 -12.22
N PRO A 107 28.54 -59.00 -12.04
CA PRO A 107 28.70 -60.33 -12.60
C PRO A 107 28.58 -60.30 -14.12
N ALA A 108 29.33 -61.18 -14.81
CA ALA A 108 29.21 -61.34 -16.25
C ALA A 108 27.84 -61.94 -16.61
N VAL A 109 27.35 -61.71 -17.84
CA VAL A 109 26.02 -62.18 -18.30
C VAL A 109 25.85 -63.69 -18.12
N GLU A 110 26.95 -64.43 -18.15
CA GLU A 110 27.04 -65.89 -17.96
C GLU A 110 26.79 -66.35 -16.51
N GLU A 111 26.96 -65.45 -15.52
CA GLU A 111 26.82 -65.73 -14.09
C GLU A 111 25.42 -65.38 -13.55
N ILE A 112 24.53 -64.87 -14.41
CA ILE A 112 23.18 -64.43 -14.03
C ILE A 112 22.21 -65.62 -14.03
N VAL A 113 21.88 -66.13 -12.84
CA VAL A 113 20.81 -67.12 -12.64
C VAL A 113 19.49 -66.44 -12.28
N MET A 114 18.46 -66.64 -13.09
CA MET A 114 17.11 -66.14 -12.82
C MET A 114 16.50 -66.95 -11.67
N ALA A 115 16.30 -66.31 -10.51
CA ALA A 115 15.58 -66.92 -9.39
C ALA A 115 14.10 -67.09 -9.79
N LYS A 116 13.67 -68.34 -9.96
CA LYS A 116 12.24 -68.66 -10.04
C LYS A 116 11.68 -68.64 -8.63
N PHE A 117 10.63 -67.84 -8.43
CA PHE A 117 9.75 -67.89 -7.28
C PHE A 117 8.58 -68.82 -7.56
#